data_AF-A0A382ZIH6-F1
#
_entry.id   AF-A0A382ZIH6-F1
#
_cell.length_a   1.000
_cell.length_b   1.000
_cell.length_c   1.000
_cell.angle_alpha   90.00
_cell.angle_beta   90.00
_cell.angle_gamma   90.00
#
_symmetry.space_group_name_H-M   'P 1'
#
loop_
_entity.id
_entity.type
_entity.pdbx_description
1 polymer ?
#
loop_
_entity_poly.entity_id
_entity_poly.type
_entity_poly.pdbx_seq_one_letter_code
_entity_poly.pdbx_strand_id
1 'polypeptide(L)'
;KNTDVVEAFRTEEELLQRFYQKYLEINPTILSGWNIDGFDIPYLYNRTKRVMGEQIANCLSPINNVYYNEHQNKYKIAGVSQLDYLALYKLYTYTQQSSYRLDFIGKLEVNMGKIEYEGTLDDLYESDINKYIEYNLNDVKIVKALDDKLKFIELARGVCHLGHISYEDIFFSSRYLEGAMLVYMKDIGVVAPNKPQRGDMGSYEKFAGAYVKDPKPGRYDWVFDLDLTSMYPSTIMTLNISPETKLGKLEGWNAEE
;
A
#
# COMPACT_ATOMS: atom_id res chain seq x y z
N LYS A 1 27.34 -18.66 -6.12
CA LYS A 1 28.54 -17.95 -5.64
C LYS A 1 28.06 -16.91 -4.64
N ASN A 2 28.60 -16.90 -3.42
CA ASN A 2 28.18 -15.91 -2.42
C ASN A 2 28.72 -14.54 -2.86
N THR A 3 27.84 -13.66 -3.34
CA THR A 3 28.17 -12.32 -3.84
C THR A 3 27.96 -11.22 -2.80
N ASP A 4 27.61 -11.62 -1.58
CA ASP A 4 27.24 -10.71 -0.50
C ASP A 4 28.49 -9.97 -0.01
N VAL A 5 28.45 -8.63 -0.06
CA VAL A 5 29.51 -7.73 0.42
C VAL A 5 29.10 -7.17 1.77
N VAL A 6 29.90 -7.44 2.81
CA VAL A 6 29.67 -6.92 4.16
C VAL A 6 30.69 -5.82 4.44
N GLU A 7 30.20 -4.62 4.74
CA GLU A 7 31.02 -3.49 5.19
C GLU A 7 30.84 -3.30 6.70
N ALA A 8 31.94 -3.31 7.46
CA ALA A 8 31.92 -3.15 8.91
C ALA A 8 32.43 -1.78 9.32
N PHE A 9 31.80 -1.19 10.33
CA PHE A 9 32.06 0.17 10.81
C PHE A 9 32.38 0.16 12.31
N ARG A 10 33.19 1.11 12.77
CA ARG A 10 33.60 1.19 14.18
C ARG A 10 32.60 1.98 15.02
N THR A 11 31.89 2.89 14.40
CA THR A 11 30.88 3.72 15.05
C THR A 11 29.58 3.69 14.27
N GLU A 12 28.47 3.95 14.97
CA GLU A 12 27.18 4.11 14.33
C GLU A 12 27.15 5.32 13.38
N GLU A 13 27.88 6.38 13.69
CA GLU A 13 27.98 7.56 12.82
C GLU A 13 28.60 7.20 11.46
N GLU A 14 29.69 6.41 11.46
CA GLU A 14 30.30 5.90 10.22
C GLU A 14 29.32 5.03 9.42
N LEU A 15 28.55 4.17 10.11
CA LEU A 15 27.53 3.32 9.48
C LEU A 15 26.40 4.14 8.85
N LEU A 16 25.86 5.13 9.58
CA LEU A 16 24.82 6.02 9.07
C LEU A 16 25.34 6.87 7.92
N GLN A 17 26.56 7.41 8.02
CA GLN A 17 27.18 8.15 6.93
C GLN A 17 27.29 7.28 5.67
N ARG A 18 27.71 6.02 5.81
CA ARG A 18 27.77 5.09 4.69
C ARG A 18 26.39 4.79 4.13
N PHE A 19 25.39 4.56 4.99
CA PHE A 19 24.01 4.32 4.58
C PHE A 19 23.49 5.47 3.71
N TYR A 20 23.64 6.72 4.16
CA TYR A 20 23.19 7.89 3.40
C TYR A 20 23.97 8.09 2.10
N GLN A 21 25.29 7.82 2.09
CA GLN A 21 26.05 7.81 0.85
C GLN A 21 25.46 6.81 -0.16
N LYS A 22 25.20 5.57 0.27
CA LYS A 22 24.57 4.57 -0.60
C LYS A 22 23.17 4.96 -1.04
N TYR A 23 22.37 5.50 -0.13
CA TYR A 23 21.03 5.97 -0.44
C TYR A 23 21.05 7.06 -1.51
N LEU A 24 21.95 8.04 -1.39
CA LEU A 24 22.10 9.12 -2.36
C LEU A 24 22.71 8.64 -3.69
N GLU A 25 23.63 7.66 -3.67
CA GLU A 25 24.14 7.00 -4.88
C GLU A 25 23.03 6.29 -5.66
N ILE A 26 22.12 5.59 -4.96
CA ILE A 26 21.00 4.87 -5.55
C ILE A 26 19.91 5.85 -6.02
N ASN A 27 19.70 6.94 -5.28
CA ASN A 27 18.67 7.95 -5.53
C ASN A 27 17.27 7.34 -5.78
N PRO A 28 16.72 6.61 -4.80
CA PRO A 28 15.48 5.85 -5.00
C PRO A 28 14.27 6.77 -5.19
N THR A 29 13.40 6.42 -6.14
CA THR A 29 12.08 7.07 -6.30
C THR A 29 10.99 6.42 -5.45
N ILE A 30 11.18 5.14 -5.12
CA ILE A 30 10.27 4.34 -4.30
C ILE A 30 11.07 3.63 -3.21
N LEU A 31 10.59 3.71 -1.97
CA LEU A 31 11.03 2.88 -0.85
C LEU A 31 9.96 1.87 -0.49
N SER A 32 10.37 0.63 -0.28
CA SER A 32 9.51 -0.48 0.09
C SER A 32 10.23 -1.40 1.09
N GLY A 33 9.48 -2.27 1.73
CA GLY A 33 9.91 -3.12 2.83
C GLY A 33 8.70 -3.57 3.64
N TRP A 34 8.92 -4.31 4.71
CA TRP A 34 7.83 -4.85 5.52
C TRP A 34 7.63 -4.04 6.80
N ASN A 35 6.58 -3.21 6.86
CA ASN A 35 6.30 -2.29 7.99
C ASN A 35 7.26 -1.09 8.10
N ILE A 36 7.78 -0.61 6.97
CA ILE A 36 8.72 0.52 6.92
C ILE A 36 8.11 1.84 7.38
N ASP A 37 6.81 2.06 7.12
CA ASP A 37 6.12 3.30 7.51
C ASP A 37 5.93 3.34 9.04
N GLY A 38 5.75 2.17 9.66
CA GLY A 38 5.50 2.02 11.09
C GLY A 38 6.76 1.84 11.94
N PHE A 39 7.92 1.51 11.34
CA PHE A 39 9.13 1.20 12.09
C PHE A 39 10.41 1.77 11.45
N ASP A 40 10.85 1.23 10.32
CA ASP A 40 12.19 1.48 9.77
C ASP A 40 12.43 2.97 9.46
N ILE A 41 11.50 3.63 8.76
CA ILE A 41 11.64 5.04 8.39
C ILE A 41 11.59 5.94 9.63
N PRO A 42 10.60 5.82 10.54
CA PRO A 42 10.61 6.57 11.79
C PRO A 42 11.89 6.37 12.60
N TYR A 43 12.38 5.14 12.72
CA TYR A 43 13.57 4.84 13.51
C TYR A 43 14.83 5.45 12.88
N LEU A 44 15.06 5.19 11.58
CA LEU A 44 16.22 5.69 10.84
C LEU A 44 16.27 7.22 10.85
N TYR A 45 15.15 7.89 10.55
CA TYR A 45 15.11 9.35 10.49
C TYR A 45 15.42 9.97 11.87
N ASN A 46 14.76 9.49 12.93
CA ASN A 46 14.97 10.02 14.28
C ASN A 46 16.34 9.67 14.85
N ARG A 47 16.88 8.49 14.53
CA ARG A 47 18.24 8.11 14.96
C ARG A 47 19.28 8.95 14.25
N THR A 48 19.16 9.14 12.94
CA THR A 48 20.04 10.03 12.18
C THR A 48 19.97 11.46 12.71
N LYS A 49 18.76 11.98 12.98
CA LYS A 49 18.59 13.31 13.56
C LYS A 49 19.31 13.47 14.89
N ARG A 50 19.34 12.43 15.73
CA ARG A 50 20.05 12.44 17.02
C ARG A 50 21.57 12.32 16.89
N VAL A 51 22.06 11.48 15.96
CA VAL A 51 23.50 11.16 15.83
C VAL A 51 24.22 12.17 14.94
N MET A 52 23.64 12.51 13.79
CA MET A 52 24.28 13.33 12.73
C MET A 52 23.58 14.68 12.51
N GLY A 53 22.46 14.93 13.18
CA GLY A 53 21.68 16.16 13.05
C GLY A 53 20.59 16.09 11.97
N GLU A 54 19.66 17.05 12.04
CA GLU A 54 18.47 17.12 11.18
C GLU A 54 18.80 17.36 9.72
N GLN A 55 19.85 18.13 9.43
CA GLN A 55 20.29 18.39 8.05
C GLN A 55 20.64 17.11 7.31
N ILE A 56 21.38 16.20 7.96
CA ILE A 56 21.72 14.90 7.39
C ILE A 56 20.49 14.00 7.31
N ALA A 57 19.66 13.97 8.36
CA ALA A 57 18.43 13.17 8.34
C ALA A 57 17.49 13.56 7.19
N ASN A 58 17.42 14.86 6.86
CA ASN A 58 16.63 15.37 5.74
C ASN A 58 17.17 14.96 4.36
N CYS A 59 18.41 14.48 4.25
CA CYS A 59 18.96 13.97 2.99
C CYS A 59 18.27 12.68 2.50
N LEU A 60 17.37 12.06 3.29
CA LEU A 60 16.45 11.05 2.75
C LEU A 60 15.55 11.63 1.64
N SER A 61 15.25 12.93 1.71
CA SER A 61 14.48 13.63 0.69
C SER A 61 15.44 14.31 -0.31
N PRO A 62 15.22 14.17 -1.64
CA PRO A 62 15.98 14.90 -2.66
C PRO A 62 15.82 16.42 -2.57
N ILE A 63 14.79 16.91 -1.87
CA ILE A 63 14.55 18.34 -1.62
C ILE A 63 14.78 18.73 -0.16
N ASN A 64 15.45 17.86 0.61
CA ASN A 64 15.77 18.06 2.03
C ASN A 64 14.55 18.35 2.91
N ASN A 65 13.40 17.73 2.61
CA ASN A 65 12.18 17.90 3.37
C ASN A 65 11.59 16.54 3.78
N VAL A 66 11.81 16.18 5.04
CA VAL A 66 11.15 15.05 5.69
C VAL A 66 10.31 15.59 6.84
N TYR A 67 9.02 15.23 6.88
CA TYR A 67 8.10 15.74 7.89
C TYR A 67 7.16 14.64 8.38
N TYR A 68 6.76 14.74 9.64
CA TYR A 68 5.75 13.84 10.20
C TYR A 68 4.35 14.32 9.79
N ASN A 69 3.56 13.43 9.19
CA ASN A 69 2.18 13.69 8.85
C ASN A 69 1.26 13.13 9.94
N GLU A 70 0.69 14.01 10.77
CA GLU A 70 -0.16 13.62 11.90
C GLU A 70 -1.46 12.91 11.45
N HIS A 71 -2.02 13.29 10.29
CA HIS A 71 -3.25 12.66 9.79
C HIS A 71 -3.03 11.21 9.35
N GLN A 72 -1.83 10.90 8.86
CA GLN A 72 -1.46 9.56 8.38
C GLN A 72 -0.61 8.79 9.39
N ASN A 73 -0.22 9.40 10.51
CA ASN A 73 0.67 8.86 11.54
C ASN A 73 1.97 8.26 10.97
N LYS A 74 2.60 8.94 10.00
CA LYS A 74 3.87 8.50 9.41
C LYS A 74 4.74 9.66 8.95
N TYR A 75 6.04 9.41 8.83
CA TYR A 75 6.94 10.32 8.14
C TYR A 75 6.69 10.29 6.63
N LYS A 76 6.69 11.47 6.02
CA LYS A 76 6.72 11.66 4.56
C LYS A 76 8.09 12.17 4.14
N ILE A 77 8.69 11.48 3.18
CA ILE A 77 9.93 11.88 2.52
C ILE A 77 9.56 12.59 1.21
N ALA A 78 9.60 13.92 1.19
CA ALA A 78 9.14 14.64 0.01
C ALA A 78 10.01 14.30 -1.22
N GLY A 79 9.38 13.91 -2.32
CA GLY A 79 10.05 13.49 -3.55
C GLY A 79 10.42 12.00 -3.61
N VAL A 80 10.15 11.21 -2.57
CA VAL A 80 10.34 9.76 -2.56
C VAL A 80 9.05 9.10 -2.08
N SER A 81 8.50 8.20 -2.88
CA SER A 81 7.26 7.53 -2.51
C SER A 81 7.52 6.33 -1.62
N GLN A 82 6.74 6.22 -0.55
CA GLN A 82 6.81 5.12 0.40
C GLN A 82 5.68 4.13 0.11
N LEU A 83 6.04 2.97 -0.41
CA LEU A 83 5.14 1.85 -0.70
C LEU A 83 5.43 0.70 0.26
N ASP A 84 4.91 0.79 1.47
CA ASP A 84 5.04 -0.28 2.48
C ASP A 84 4.43 -1.58 1.96
N TYR A 85 5.26 -2.61 1.83
CA TYR A 85 4.88 -3.87 1.23
C TYR A 85 3.86 -4.64 2.09
N LEU A 86 3.87 -4.45 3.42
CA LEU A 86 2.84 -5.01 4.30
C LEU A 86 1.47 -4.37 4.00
N ALA A 87 1.44 -3.07 3.74
CA ALA A 87 0.22 -2.36 3.40
C ALA A 87 -0.27 -2.76 2.00
N LEU A 88 0.63 -2.85 1.01
CA LEU A 88 0.31 -3.34 -0.33
C LEU A 88 -0.22 -4.78 -0.31
N TYR A 89 0.40 -5.65 0.49
CA TYR A 89 -0.04 -7.02 0.66
C TYR A 89 -1.48 -7.05 1.16
N LYS A 90 -1.79 -6.36 2.26
CA LYS A 90 -3.16 -6.27 2.79
C LYS A 90 -4.16 -5.66 1.81
N LEU A 91 -3.73 -4.71 0.96
CA LEU A 91 -4.58 -4.07 -0.02
C LEU A 91 -4.97 -5.03 -1.15
N TYR A 92 -4.01 -5.80 -1.66
CA TYR A 92 -4.19 -6.62 -2.86
C TYR A 92 -4.49 -8.09 -2.56
N THR A 93 -4.28 -8.57 -1.33
CA THR A 93 -4.76 -9.88 -0.90
C THR A 93 -6.15 -9.77 -0.29
N TYR A 94 -7.15 -10.35 -0.97
CA TYR A 94 -8.55 -10.34 -0.54
C TYR A 94 -8.86 -11.31 0.61
N THR A 95 -7.85 -12.04 1.10
CA THR A 95 -7.98 -12.99 2.21
C THR A 95 -7.33 -12.45 3.47
N GLN A 96 -8.00 -12.60 4.60
CA GLN A 96 -7.40 -12.32 5.90
C GLN A 96 -6.45 -13.46 6.29
N GLN A 97 -5.22 -13.09 6.62
CA GLN A 97 -4.23 -14.03 7.12
C GLN A 97 -4.30 -14.14 8.65
N SER A 98 -3.95 -15.31 9.18
CA SER A 98 -3.87 -15.53 10.64
C SER A 98 -2.74 -14.74 11.29
N SER A 99 -1.71 -14.38 10.51
CA SER A 99 -0.59 -13.54 10.93
C SER A 99 -0.05 -12.74 9.75
N TYR A 100 0.41 -11.51 10.00
CA TYR A 100 1.08 -10.66 9.02
C TYR A 100 2.57 -10.46 9.35
N ARG A 101 3.15 -11.36 10.15
CA ARG A 101 4.61 -11.39 10.32
C ARG A 101 5.27 -11.84 9.03
N LEU A 102 6.39 -11.23 8.68
CA LEU A 102 7.12 -11.55 7.45
C LEU A 102 7.48 -13.04 7.35
N ASP A 103 7.81 -13.71 8.45
CA ASP A 103 8.06 -15.17 8.47
C ASP A 103 6.86 -15.97 7.98
N PHE A 104 5.67 -15.65 8.50
CA PHE A 104 4.45 -16.37 8.19
C PHE A 104 4.07 -16.17 6.72
N ILE A 105 4.08 -14.92 6.25
CA ILE A 105 3.75 -14.58 4.86
C ILE A 105 4.82 -15.10 3.90
N GLY A 106 6.11 -15.01 4.26
CA GLY A 106 7.21 -15.55 3.47
C GLY A 106 7.09 -17.06 3.27
N LYS A 107 6.78 -17.81 4.33
CA LYS A 107 6.54 -19.26 4.25
C LYS A 107 5.33 -19.58 3.38
N LEU A 108 4.23 -18.84 3.57
CA LEU A 108 2.98 -19.05 2.84
C LEU A 108 3.13 -18.78 1.32
N GLU A 109 3.77 -17.67 0.96
CA GLU A 109 3.76 -17.18 -0.41
C GLU A 109 4.97 -17.65 -1.22
N VAL A 110 6.16 -17.66 -0.63
CA VAL A 110 7.41 -17.92 -1.37
C VAL A 110 8.21 -19.09 -0.81
N ASN A 111 7.64 -19.85 0.14
CA ASN A 111 8.32 -20.95 0.84
C ASN A 111 9.66 -20.53 1.47
N MET A 112 9.79 -19.26 1.88
CA MET A 112 10.98 -18.74 2.57
C MET A 112 10.63 -18.38 4.00
N GLY A 113 11.27 -19.04 4.95
CA GLY A 113 11.16 -18.72 6.36
C GLY A 113 12.24 -17.75 6.84
N LYS A 114 12.03 -17.18 8.01
CA LYS A 114 13.09 -16.55 8.79
C LYS A 114 14.10 -17.59 9.25
N ILE A 115 15.33 -17.13 9.42
CA ILE A 115 16.38 -17.92 10.04
C ILE A 115 16.03 -18.09 11.52
N GLU A 116 15.90 -19.33 11.97
CA GLU A 116 15.57 -19.64 13.36
C GLU A 116 16.78 -19.42 14.27
N TYR A 117 16.57 -18.81 15.43
CA TYR A 117 17.57 -18.60 16.47
C TYR A 117 16.91 -18.70 17.86
N GLU A 118 17.72 -18.99 18.87
CA GLU A 118 17.27 -19.07 20.27
C GLU A 118 17.43 -17.70 20.94
N GLY A 119 16.54 -17.39 21.89
CA GLY A 119 16.57 -16.13 22.64
C GLY A 119 16.00 -14.93 21.86
N THR A 120 16.48 -13.74 22.21
CA THR A 120 16.07 -12.46 21.62
C THR A 120 17.01 -12.01 20.50
N LEU A 121 16.61 -10.97 19.76
CA LEU A 121 17.50 -10.35 18.74
C LEU A 121 18.78 -9.78 19.36
N ASP A 122 18.70 -9.28 20.59
CA ASP A 122 19.86 -8.75 21.31
C ASP A 122 20.81 -9.89 21.71
N ASP A 123 20.26 -11.02 22.19
CA ASP A 123 21.06 -12.21 22.48
C ASP A 123 21.76 -12.73 21.22
N LEU A 124 21.06 -12.72 20.07
CA LEU A 124 21.64 -13.12 18.78
C LEU A 124 22.76 -12.17 18.35
N TYR A 125 22.57 -10.86 18.52
CA TYR A 125 23.58 -9.87 18.20
C TYR A 125 24.87 -10.06 19.02
N GLU A 126 24.73 -10.35 20.32
CA GLU A 126 25.88 -10.57 21.22
C GLU A 126 26.57 -11.93 21.00
N SER A 127 25.79 -12.97 20.71
CA SER A 127 26.29 -14.35 20.60
C SER A 127 26.78 -14.74 19.20
N ASP A 128 26.11 -14.29 18.14
CA ASP A 128 26.40 -14.64 16.76
C ASP A 128 26.02 -13.51 15.78
N ILE A 129 26.94 -12.55 15.67
CA ILE A 129 26.80 -11.40 14.78
C ILE A 129 26.65 -11.80 13.29
N ASN A 130 27.25 -12.92 12.86
CA ASN A 130 27.16 -13.36 11.47
C ASN A 130 25.73 -13.82 11.16
N LYS A 131 25.13 -14.59 12.07
CA LYS A 131 23.74 -15.03 11.95
C LYS A 131 22.76 -13.87 12.10
N TYR A 132 23.06 -12.88 12.92
CA TYR A 132 22.29 -11.63 13.00
C TYR A 132 22.25 -10.89 11.65
N ILE A 133 23.41 -10.74 11.00
CA ILE A 133 23.52 -10.11 9.67
C ILE A 133 22.78 -10.94 8.61
N GLU A 134 22.94 -12.27 8.63
CA GLU A 134 22.26 -13.16 7.70
C GLU A 134 20.73 -13.08 7.85
N TYR A 135 20.25 -12.99 9.08
CA TYR A 135 18.82 -12.80 9.38
C TYR A 135 18.29 -11.49 8.80
N ASN A 136 18.98 -10.37 9.00
CA ASN A 136 18.58 -9.07 8.45
C ASN A 136 18.55 -9.09 6.90
N LEU A 137 19.56 -9.69 6.29
CA LEU A 137 19.62 -9.84 4.83
C LEU A 137 18.48 -10.74 4.30
N ASN A 138 18.16 -11.83 5.02
CA ASN A 138 17.08 -12.73 4.66
C ASN A 138 15.72 -12.03 4.66
N ASP A 139 15.44 -11.14 5.63
CA ASP A 139 14.19 -10.36 5.65
C ASP A 139 14.02 -9.54 4.35
N VAL A 140 15.09 -8.89 3.85
CA VAL A 140 15.06 -8.16 2.57
C VAL A 140 14.89 -9.13 1.38
N LYS A 141 15.57 -10.27 1.40
CA LYS A 141 15.44 -11.32 0.36
C LYS A 141 14.01 -11.86 0.27
N ILE A 142 13.32 -12.03 1.40
CA ILE A 142 11.90 -12.45 1.43
C ILE A 142 11.01 -11.39 0.77
N VAL A 143 11.14 -10.12 1.13
CA VAL A 143 10.33 -9.04 0.53
C VAL A 143 10.57 -8.95 -0.99
N LYS A 144 11.82 -9.09 -1.43
CA LYS A 144 12.14 -9.12 -2.85
C LYS A 144 11.51 -10.32 -3.57
N ALA A 145 11.56 -11.51 -2.97
CA ALA A 145 10.93 -12.70 -3.51
C ALA A 145 9.40 -12.57 -3.57
N LEU A 146 8.78 -11.94 -2.55
CA LEU A 146 7.35 -11.65 -2.54
C LEU A 146 6.98 -10.73 -3.72
N ASP A 147 7.72 -9.65 -3.97
CA ASP A 147 7.45 -8.77 -5.13
C ASP A 147 7.77 -9.44 -6.47
N ASP A 148 8.78 -10.30 -6.52
CA ASP A 148 9.06 -11.08 -7.72
C ASP A 148 7.92 -12.02 -8.10
N LYS A 149 7.21 -12.57 -7.11
CA LYS A 149 6.03 -13.42 -7.31
C LYS A 149 4.75 -12.61 -7.54
N LEU A 150 4.47 -11.62 -6.69
CA LEU A 150 3.17 -10.96 -6.58
C LEU A 150 3.06 -9.66 -7.37
N LYS A 151 4.20 -9.02 -7.68
CA LYS A 151 4.30 -7.79 -8.50
C LYS A 151 3.47 -6.62 -7.97
N PHE A 152 3.32 -6.48 -6.66
CA PHE A 152 2.47 -5.44 -6.09
C PHE A 152 3.02 -4.03 -6.30
N ILE A 153 4.34 -3.85 -6.35
CA ILE A 153 4.92 -2.54 -6.67
C ILE A 153 4.57 -2.17 -8.11
N GLU A 154 4.75 -3.08 -9.07
CA GLU A 154 4.39 -2.84 -10.47
C GLU A 154 2.88 -2.61 -10.67
N LEU A 155 2.04 -3.35 -9.94
CA LEU A 155 0.59 -3.15 -9.95
C LEU A 155 0.22 -1.76 -9.41
N ALA A 156 0.77 -1.34 -8.27
CA ALA A 156 0.54 -0.02 -7.70
C ALA A 156 0.99 1.08 -8.67
N ARG A 157 2.15 0.90 -9.32
CA ARG A 157 2.62 1.81 -10.37
C ARG A 157 1.62 1.92 -11.52
N GLY A 158 1.15 0.79 -12.05
CA GLY A 158 0.18 0.76 -13.14
C GLY A 158 -1.12 1.49 -12.79
N VAL A 159 -1.69 1.20 -11.62
CA VAL A 159 -2.94 1.83 -11.16
C VAL A 159 -2.76 3.33 -10.95
N CYS A 160 -1.68 3.77 -10.31
CA CYS A 160 -1.47 5.20 -10.05
C CYS A 160 -1.20 5.99 -11.33
N HIS A 161 -0.48 5.44 -12.30
CA HIS A 161 -0.23 6.10 -13.58
C HIS A 161 -1.51 6.20 -14.41
N LEU A 162 -2.31 5.13 -14.44
CA LEU A 162 -3.62 5.13 -15.12
C LEU A 162 -4.63 6.05 -14.43
N GLY A 163 -4.65 6.03 -13.10
CA GLY A 163 -5.51 6.88 -12.28
C GLY A 163 -5.03 8.32 -12.15
N HIS A 164 -3.84 8.65 -12.67
CA HIS A 164 -3.20 9.96 -12.53
C HIS A 164 -3.14 10.47 -11.07
N ILE A 165 -2.81 9.58 -10.15
CA ILE A 165 -2.67 9.87 -8.71
C ILE A 165 -1.25 9.61 -8.22
N SER A 166 -0.92 10.16 -7.05
CA SER A 166 0.35 9.81 -6.39
C SER A 166 0.30 8.38 -5.85
N TYR A 167 1.47 7.79 -5.60
CA TYR A 167 1.55 6.41 -5.07
C TYR A 167 0.97 6.27 -3.67
N GLU A 168 0.97 7.35 -2.88
CA GLU A 168 0.40 7.36 -1.53
C GLU A 168 -1.13 7.28 -1.53
N ASP A 169 -1.77 7.62 -2.65
CA ASP A 169 -3.22 7.61 -2.80
C ASP A 169 -3.77 6.24 -3.24
N ILE A 170 -2.91 5.26 -3.53
CA ILE A 170 -3.32 3.91 -3.97
C ILE A 170 -4.24 3.19 -2.97
N PHE A 171 -4.10 3.53 -1.69
CA PHE A 171 -4.89 2.96 -0.60
C PHE A 171 -6.32 3.52 -0.52
N PHE A 172 -6.65 4.54 -1.32
CA PHE A 172 -7.97 5.16 -1.37
C PHE A 172 -8.63 4.90 -2.72
N SER A 173 -9.53 3.92 -2.76
CA SER A 173 -10.19 3.50 -4.01
C SER A 173 -10.93 4.62 -4.74
N SER A 174 -11.40 5.67 -4.06
CA SER A 174 -12.04 6.81 -4.73
C SER A 174 -11.05 7.75 -5.43
N ARG A 175 -9.78 7.77 -5.02
CA ARG A 175 -8.78 8.71 -5.56
C ARG A 175 -8.38 8.35 -6.98
N TYR A 176 -8.17 7.07 -7.27
CA TYR A 176 -7.79 6.67 -8.64
C TYR A 176 -8.93 6.97 -9.63
N LEU A 177 -10.19 6.75 -9.22
CA LEU A 177 -11.35 7.11 -10.02
C LEU A 177 -11.42 8.62 -10.25
N GLU A 178 -11.23 9.40 -9.19
CA GLU A 178 -11.23 10.86 -9.26
C GLU A 178 -10.17 11.37 -10.25
N GLY A 179 -8.92 10.92 -10.13
CA GLY A 179 -7.84 11.38 -11.02
C GLY A 179 -8.09 10.98 -12.48
N ALA A 180 -8.54 9.74 -12.74
CA ALA A 180 -8.91 9.30 -14.08
C ALA A 180 -10.04 10.14 -14.69
N MET A 181 -11.11 10.40 -13.92
CA MET A 181 -12.23 11.23 -14.35
C MET A 181 -11.82 12.68 -14.62
N LEU A 182 -10.96 13.28 -13.78
CA LEU A 182 -10.49 14.65 -13.96
C LEU A 182 -9.66 14.82 -15.24
N VAL A 183 -8.77 13.86 -15.54
CA VAL A 183 -8.00 13.88 -16.78
C VAL A 183 -8.90 13.67 -17.99
N TYR A 184 -9.82 12.71 -17.93
CA TYR A 184 -10.79 12.49 -19.01
C TYR A 184 -11.65 13.74 -19.29
N MET A 185 -12.21 14.38 -18.26
CA MET A 185 -13.00 15.61 -18.42
C MET A 185 -12.19 16.73 -19.06
N LYS A 186 -10.93 16.90 -18.64
CA LYS A 186 -10.02 17.89 -19.23
C LYS A 186 -9.79 17.62 -20.72
N ASP A 187 -9.60 16.36 -21.11
CA ASP A 187 -9.35 15.97 -22.50
C ASP A 187 -10.55 16.25 -23.42
N ILE A 188 -11.78 16.14 -22.90
CA ILE A 188 -13.00 16.48 -23.64
C ILE A 188 -13.44 17.94 -23.47
N GLY A 189 -12.63 18.79 -22.81
CA GLY A 189 -12.92 20.21 -22.62
C GLY A 189 -14.04 20.51 -21.61
N VAL A 190 -14.35 19.57 -20.72
CA VAL A 190 -15.36 19.72 -19.65
C VAL A 190 -14.69 20.16 -18.35
N VAL A 191 -15.26 21.18 -17.72
CA VAL A 191 -14.80 21.66 -16.41
C VAL A 191 -15.48 20.82 -15.32
N ALA A 192 -14.67 20.13 -14.52
CA ALA A 192 -15.17 19.35 -13.39
C ALA A 192 -15.83 20.24 -12.33
N PRO A 193 -16.94 19.82 -11.72
CA PRO A 193 -17.57 20.57 -10.65
C PRO A 193 -16.69 20.61 -9.39
N ASN A 194 -16.80 21.68 -8.62
CA ASN A 194 -16.17 21.75 -7.31
C ASN A 194 -16.78 20.70 -6.37
N LYS A 195 -15.95 20.16 -5.47
CA LYS A 195 -16.46 19.32 -4.38
C LYS A 195 -17.46 20.14 -3.55
N PRO A 196 -18.62 19.58 -3.19
CA PRO A 196 -19.52 20.27 -2.29
C PRO A 196 -18.78 20.59 -0.99
N GLN A 197 -19.08 21.75 -0.39
CA GLN A 197 -18.65 21.97 0.99
C GLN A 197 -19.17 20.80 1.83
N ARG A 198 -18.35 20.31 2.76
CA ARG A 198 -18.80 19.40 3.83
C ARG A 198 -19.80 20.16 4.72
N GLY A 199 -20.98 20.49 4.20
CA GLY A 199 -22.15 20.76 5.02
C GLY A 199 -22.59 19.44 5.64
N ASP A 200 -23.36 19.52 6.73
CA ASP A 200 -23.99 18.36 7.36
C ASP A 200 -24.46 17.40 6.27
N MET A 201 -23.75 16.28 6.14
CA MET A 201 -24.20 15.12 5.38
C MET A 201 -25.45 14.68 6.13
N GLY A 202 -26.58 15.30 5.76
CA GLY A 202 -27.89 15.02 6.31
C GLY A 202 -28.05 13.52 6.38
N SER A 203 -28.57 13.05 7.53
CA SER A 203 -28.82 11.65 7.89
C SER A 203 -28.65 10.72 6.68
N TYR A 204 -27.58 9.93 6.65
CA TYR A 204 -27.38 8.90 5.63
C TYR A 204 -28.66 8.06 5.55
N GLU A 205 -29.56 8.39 4.63
CA GLU A 205 -30.66 7.52 4.27
C GLU A 205 -29.99 6.27 3.72
N LYS A 206 -30.22 5.16 4.40
CA LYS A 206 -29.65 3.88 3.98
C LYS A 206 -30.29 3.52 2.65
N PHE A 207 -29.52 3.58 1.57
CA PHE A 207 -29.94 3.06 0.28
C PHE A 207 -30.11 1.54 0.35
N ALA A 208 -31.09 1.01 -0.37
CA ALA A 208 -31.27 -0.42 -0.50
C ALA A 208 -30.05 -1.05 -1.21
N GLY A 209 -29.59 -2.19 -0.69
CA GLY A 209 -28.44 -2.93 -1.21
C GLY A 209 -28.85 -4.08 -2.13
N ALA A 210 -27.96 -5.07 -2.25
CA ALA A 210 -28.24 -6.28 -3.01
C ALA A 210 -29.38 -7.10 -2.39
N TYR A 211 -30.18 -7.74 -3.24
CA TYR A 211 -31.17 -8.73 -2.82
C TYR A 211 -30.50 -10.07 -2.52
N VAL A 212 -30.84 -10.69 -1.40
CA VAL A 212 -30.40 -12.03 -1.02
C VAL A 212 -31.63 -12.90 -0.87
N LYS A 213 -31.71 -13.97 -1.67
CA LYS A 213 -32.79 -14.95 -1.59
C LYS A 213 -32.53 -15.92 -0.44
N ASP A 214 -33.51 -16.08 0.45
CA ASP A 214 -33.44 -17.09 1.51
C ASP A 214 -33.37 -18.50 0.90
N PRO A 215 -32.32 -19.28 1.20
CA PRO A 215 -32.22 -20.64 0.71
C PRO A 215 -33.18 -21.55 1.48
N LYS A 216 -33.74 -22.57 0.81
CA LYS A 216 -34.42 -23.67 1.51
C LYS A 216 -33.35 -24.57 2.14
N PRO A 217 -33.28 -24.73 3.47
CA PRO A 217 -32.25 -25.56 4.08
C PRO A 217 -32.39 -27.03 3.66
N GLY A 218 -31.30 -27.66 3.23
CA GLY A 218 -31.31 -29.04 2.78
C GLY A 218 -30.02 -29.44 2.08
N ARG A 219 -29.89 -30.74 1.78
CA ARG A 219 -28.83 -31.27 0.92
C ARG A 219 -29.29 -31.18 -0.54
N TYR A 220 -28.43 -30.65 -1.40
CA TYR A 220 -28.64 -30.57 -2.84
C TYR A 220 -27.59 -31.43 -3.53
N ASP A 221 -28.00 -32.35 -4.40
CA ASP A 221 -27.06 -33.30 -5.03
C ASP A 221 -26.44 -32.74 -6.31
N TRP A 222 -27.19 -32.01 -7.13
CA TRP A 222 -26.71 -31.41 -8.39
C TRP A 222 -26.95 -29.90 -8.37
N VAL A 223 -25.87 -29.13 -8.31
CA VAL A 223 -25.89 -27.66 -8.25
C VAL A 223 -25.04 -27.12 -9.39
N PHE A 224 -25.53 -26.07 -10.06
CA PHE A 224 -24.75 -25.24 -10.97
C PHE A 224 -24.95 -23.78 -10.59
N ASP A 225 -23.95 -22.95 -10.84
CA ASP A 225 -23.97 -21.52 -10.61
C ASP A 225 -24.01 -20.75 -11.93
N LEU A 226 -24.67 -19.60 -11.91
CA LEU A 226 -24.67 -18.63 -13.00
C LEU A 226 -24.33 -17.27 -12.38
N ASP A 227 -23.26 -16.64 -12.85
CA ASP A 227 -22.79 -15.35 -12.37
C ASP A 227 -22.81 -14.31 -13.49
N LEU A 228 -23.25 -13.09 -13.16
CA LEU A 228 -23.27 -11.97 -14.10
C LEU A 228 -21.91 -11.26 -14.07
N THR A 229 -21.23 -11.21 -15.21
CA THR A 229 -19.92 -10.55 -15.34
C THR A 229 -19.99 -9.08 -14.92
N SER A 230 -19.26 -8.74 -13.86
CA SER A 230 -19.10 -7.36 -13.36
C SER A 230 -20.43 -6.60 -13.25
N MET A 231 -21.42 -7.18 -12.58
CA MET A 231 -22.81 -6.72 -12.57
C MET A 231 -22.99 -5.20 -12.41
N TYR A 232 -22.43 -4.56 -11.37
CA TYR A 232 -22.59 -3.12 -11.16
C TYR A 232 -21.97 -2.25 -12.27
N PRO A 233 -20.68 -2.44 -12.66
CA PRO A 233 -20.13 -1.78 -13.84
C PRO A 233 -20.98 -1.98 -15.10
N SER A 234 -21.43 -3.21 -15.36
CA SER A 234 -22.28 -3.55 -16.51
C SER A 234 -23.61 -2.80 -16.47
N THR A 235 -24.26 -2.71 -15.31
CA THR A 235 -25.49 -1.93 -15.10
C THR A 235 -25.25 -0.43 -15.32
N ILE A 236 -24.15 0.12 -14.79
CA ILE A 236 -23.77 1.53 -14.98
C ILE A 236 -23.64 1.85 -16.47
N MET A 237 -22.92 1.02 -17.23
CA MET A 237 -22.75 1.21 -18.67
C MET A 237 -24.07 1.02 -19.44
N THR A 238 -24.82 -0.03 -19.14
CA THR A 238 -26.07 -0.38 -19.86
C THR A 238 -27.13 0.71 -19.69
N LEU A 239 -27.26 1.25 -18.48
CA LEU A 239 -28.23 2.29 -18.16
C LEU A 239 -27.68 3.71 -18.31
N ASN A 240 -26.43 3.86 -18.77
CA ASN A 240 -25.74 5.15 -18.92
C ASN A 240 -25.79 6.00 -17.63
N ILE A 241 -25.54 5.37 -16.48
CA ILE A 241 -25.63 6.02 -15.17
C ILE A 241 -24.40 6.90 -14.96
N SER A 242 -24.60 8.22 -14.93
CA SER A 242 -23.56 9.20 -14.66
C SER A 242 -24.18 10.48 -14.08
N PRO A 243 -23.45 11.30 -13.29
CA PRO A 243 -24.00 12.55 -12.74
C PRO A 243 -24.57 13.50 -13.79
N GLU A 244 -23.91 13.61 -14.95
CA GLU A 244 -24.27 14.48 -16.07
C GLU A 244 -25.37 13.92 -16.98
N THR A 245 -25.73 12.64 -16.82
CA THR A 245 -26.78 11.99 -17.63
C THR A 245 -28.13 11.93 -16.90
N LYS A 246 -28.19 12.43 -15.65
CA LYS A 246 -29.44 12.50 -14.89
C LYS A 246 -30.39 13.54 -15.50
N LEU A 247 -31.44 13.07 -16.18
CA LEU A 247 -32.47 13.93 -16.81
C LEU A 247 -33.62 14.31 -15.87
N GLY A 248 -34.00 13.42 -14.94
CA GLY A 248 -35.17 13.63 -14.08
C GLY A 248 -35.54 12.39 -13.26
N LYS A 249 -36.75 12.38 -12.70
CA LYS A 249 -37.35 11.25 -11.98
C LYS A 249 -38.70 10.92 -12.61
N LEU A 250 -39.04 9.63 -12.70
CA LEU A 250 -40.39 9.21 -13.07
C LEU A 250 -41.33 9.39 -11.87
N GLU A 251 -42.39 10.16 -12.07
CA GLU A 251 -43.45 10.33 -11.07
C GLU A 251 -44.31 9.07 -10.98
N GLY A 252 -44.63 8.63 -9.76
CA GLY A 252 -45.47 7.45 -9.52
C GLY A 252 -44.80 6.08 -9.71
N TRP A 253 -43.48 6.01 -9.87
CA TRP A 253 -42.76 4.73 -9.87
C TRP A 253 -42.32 4.36 -8.45
N ASN A 254 -42.68 3.15 -8.02
CA ASN A 254 -42.26 2.55 -6.76
C ASN A 254 -41.55 1.21 -7.06
N ALA A 255 -40.38 0.99 -6.47
CA ALA A 255 -39.64 -0.26 -6.63
C ALA A 255 -40.32 -1.46 -5.94
N GLU A 256 -41.26 -1.20 -5.03
CA GLU A 256 -42.02 -2.20 -4.26
C GLU A 256 -43.42 -2.49 -4.83
N GLU A 257 -43.88 -1.75 -5.84
CA GLU A 257 -45.12 -2.03 -6.60
C GLU A 257 -44.86 -2.97 -7.78
#